data_AF-A0A7Y2I3K1-F1
#
_entry.id   AF-A0A7Y2I3K1-F1
#
_cell.length_a   1.000
_cell.length_b   1.000
_cell.length_c   1.000
_cell.angle_alpha   90.00
_cell.angle_beta   90.00
_cell.angle_gamma   90.00
#
_symmetry.space_group_name_H-M   'P 1'
#
loop_
_entity.id
_entity.type
_entity.pdbx_description
1 polymer ?
#
loop_
_entity_poly.entity_id
_entity_poly.type
_entity_poly.pdbx_seq_one_letter_code
_entity_poly.pdbx_strand_id
1 'polypeptide(L)' 'LWNMRMGGQITAYEEEMGGVIADVICGGDVNPGTPISEEYLLGLERDSFLKLCTNKQTAQRIHHMLKTAKPLRN' A
#
# COMPACT_ATOMS: atom_id res chain seq x y z
N LEU A 1 -1.06 8.94 9.02
CA LEU A 1 0.14 9.04 8.17
C LEU A 1 0.68 10.48 8.06
N TRP A 2 -0.19 11.50 8.03
CA TRP A 2 0.19 12.91 7.98
C TRP A 2 1.29 13.37 8.97
N ASN A 3 1.19 13.01 10.26
CA ASN A 3 2.22 13.35 11.26
C ASN A 3 3.61 12.76 10.94
N MET A 4 3.66 11.55 10.39
CA MET A 4 4.92 10.88 10.03
C MET A 4 5.54 11.51 8.78
N ARG A 5 4.70 11.97 7.85
CA ARG A 5 5.16 12.71 6.66
C ARG A 5 5.72 14.08 7.06
N MET A 6 5.00 14.81 7.92
CA MET A 6 5.47 16.09 8.45
C MET A 6 6.76 15.95 9.26
N GLY A 7 6.94 14.84 9.96
CA GLY A 7 8.17 14.49 10.67
C GLY A 7 9.32 13.98 9.79
N GLY A 8 9.15 13.92 8.45
CA GLY A 8 10.18 13.44 7.52
C GLY A 8 10.49 11.94 7.63
N GLN A 9 9.63 11.15 8.29
CA GLN A 9 9.84 9.72 8.51
C GLN A 9 9.35 8.87 7.35
N ILE A 10 8.37 9.38 6.59
CA ILE A 10 7.80 8.72 5.40
C ILE A 10 7.77 9.70 4.22
N THR A 11 7.95 9.13 3.03
CA THR A 11 7.81 9.82 1.75
C THR A 11 6.32 10.02 1.38
N ALA A 12 6.02 10.93 0.46
CA ALA A 12 4.65 11.13 -0.02
C ALA A 12 4.06 9.84 -0.65
N TYR A 13 4.92 9.05 -1.29
CA TYR A 13 4.51 7.77 -1.86
C TYR A 13 4.22 6.69 -0.79
N GLU A 14 4.97 6.68 0.31
CA GLU A 14 4.67 5.80 1.45
C GLU A 14 3.37 6.16 2.17
N GLU A 15 3.01 7.45 2.20
CA GLU A 15 1.69 7.89 2.67
C GLU A 15 0.57 7.34 1.78
N GLU A 16 0.72 7.45 0.44
CA GLU A 16 -0.26 6.91 -0.51
C GLU A 16 -0.39 5.38 -0.40
N MET A 17 0.75 4.67 -0.41
CA MET A 17 0.79 3.21 -0.28
C MET A 17 0.19 2.74 1.05
N GLY A 18 0.53 3.41 2.15
CA GLY A 18 -0.02 3.11 3.47
C GLY A 18 -1.53 3.32 3.54
N GLY A 19 -2.06 4.32 2.82
CA GLY A 19 -3.50 4.54 2.67
C GLY A 19 -4.20 3.37 1.97
N VAL A 20 -3.62 2.88 0.87
CA VAL A 20 -4.17 1.71 0.15
C VAL A 20 -4.15 0.45 1.02
N ILE A 21 -3.06 0.21 1.76
CA ILE A 21 -2.96 -0.94 2.66
C ILE A 21 -4.00 -0.84 3.79
N ALA A 22 -4.17 0.35 4.37
CA ALA A 22 -5.17 0.57 5.41
C ALA A 22 -6.59 0.32 4.90
N ASP A 23 -6.90 0.73 3.67
CA ASP A 23 -8.19 0.49 3.02
C ASP A 23 -8.50 -1.01 2.88
N VAL A 24 -7.54 -1.79 2.38
CA VAL A 24 -7.68 -3.26 2.26
C VAL A 24 -7.89 -3.92 3.62
N ILE A 25 -7.10 -3.55 4.64
CA ILE A 25 -7.19 -4.11 5.98
C ILE A 25 -8.53 -3.76 6.65
N CYS A 26 -9.07 -2.58 6.37
CA CYS A 26 -10.38 -2.16 6.87
C CYS A 26 -11.55 -2.82 6.13
N GLY A 27 -11.29 -3.65 5.11
CA GLY A 27 -12.33 -4.30 4.30
C GLY A 27 -12.86 -3.42 3.17
N GLY A 28 -12.17 -2.34 2.82
CA GLY A 28 -12.54 -1.42 1.74
C GLY A 28 -13.82 -0.63 2.05
N ASP A 29 -14.55 -0.28 0.98
CA ASP A 29 -15.78 0.50 1.05
C ASP A 29 -16.98 -0.39 1.44
N VAL A 30 -17.01 -0.81 2.71
CA VAL A 30 -18.11 -1.60 3.29
C VAL A 30 -18.69 -0.91 4.52
N ASN A 31 -20.00 -1.10 4.73
CA ASN A 31 -20.66 -0.56 5.91
C ASN A 31 -20.12 -1.22 7.19
N PRO A 32 -19.97 -0.46 8.30
CA PRO A 32 -19.53 -1.01 9.57
C PRO A 32 -20.42 -2.18 10.02
N GLY A 33 -19.79 -3.29 10.42
CA GLY A 33 -20.49 -4.49 10.87
C GLY A 33 -20.96 -5.43 9.76
N THR A 34 -20.62 -5.15 8.49
CA THR A 34 -20.87 -6.09 7.39
C THR A 34 -19.94 -7.29 7.51
N PRO A 35 -20.47 -8.53 7.57
CA PRO A 35 -19.62 -9.72 7.52
C PRO A 35 -18.97 -9.83 6.14
N ILE A 36 -17.64 -9.83 6.12
CA ILE A 36 -16.82 -9.99 4.91
C ILE A 36 -16.28 -11.42 4.85
N SER A 37 -16.28 -12.00 3.65
CA SER A 37 -15.67 -13.31 3.41
C SER A 37 -14.18 -13.17 3.11
N GLU A 38 -13.45 -14.28 3.25
CA GLU A 38 -12.04 -14.34 2.90
C GLU A 38 -11.81 -14.06 1.41
N GLU A 39 -12.64 -14.61 0.53
CA GLU A 39 -12.56 -14.33 -0.92
C GLU A 39 -12.71 -12.84 -1.25
N TYR A 40 -13.53 -12.11 -0.50
CA TYR A 40 -13.70 -10.67 -0.70
C TYR A 40 -12.41 -9.92 -0.33
N LEU A 41 -11.82 -10.25 0.82
CA LEU A 41 -10.57 -9.65 1.27
C LEU A 41 -9.41 -9.95 0.30
N LEU A 42 -9.31 -11.20 -0.17
CA LEU A 42 -8.32 -11.63 -1.16
C LEU A 42 -8.49 -10.92 -2.50
N GLY A 43 -9.73 -10.68 -2.93
CA GLY A 43 -10.02 -9.88 -4.12
C GLY A 43 -9.53 -8.44 -3.97
N LEU A 44 -9.86 -7.80 -2.85
CA LEU A 44 -9.44 -6.43 -2.50
C LEU A 44 -7.92 -6.29 -2.43
N GLU A 45 -7.24 -7.25 -1.81
CA GLU A 45 -5.79 -7.29 -1.73
C GLU A 45 -5.17 -7.39 -3.12
N ARG A 46 -5.66 -8.31 -3.96
CA ARG A 46 -5.13 -8.51 -5.31
C ARG A 46 -5.26 -7.26 -6.17
N ASP A 47 -6.43 -6.62 -6.16
CA ASP A 47 -6.69 -5.45 -7.00
C ASP A 47 -5.87 -4.25 -6.53
N SER A 48 -5.76 -4.05 -5.21
CA SER A 48 -4.92 -3.01 -4.61
C SER A 48 -3.44 -3.24 -4.88
N PHE A 49 -2.98 -4.49 -4.81
CA PHE A 49 -1.61 -4.87 -5.14
C PHE A 49 -1.29 -4.59 -6.61
N LEU A 50 -2.16 -4.99 -7.54
CA LEU A 50 -1.98 -4.72 -8.97
C LEU A 50 -1.92 -3.22 -9.28
N LYS A 51 -2.77 -2.43 -8.61
CA LYS A 51 -2.75 -0.96 -8.71
C LYS A 51 -1.40 -0.40 -8.27
N LEU A 52 -0.86 -0.86 -7.14
CA LEU A 52 0.45 -0.45 -6.65
C LEU A 52 1.59 -0.89 -7.59
N CYS A 53 1.55 -2.10 -8.14
CA CYS A 53 2.55 -2.59 -9.10
C CYS A 53 2.62 -1.75 -10.38
N THR A 54 1.51 -1.11 -10.78
CA THR A 54 1.46 -0.25 -11.97
C THR A 54 2.17 1.10 -11.74
N ASN A 55 2.44 1.47 -10.47
CA ASN A 55 3.15 2.70 -10.15
C ASN A 55 4.66 2.56 -10.41
N LYS A 56 5.23 3.51 -11.16
CA LYS A 56 6.66 3.56 -11.48
C LYS A 56 7.55 3.61 -10.24
N GLN A 57 7.09 4.24 -9.15
CA GLN A 57 7.83 4.34 -7.89
C GLN A 57 7.97 2.95 -7.22
N THR A 58 6.92 2.12 -7.25
CA THR A 58 6.97 0.72 -6.79
C THR A 58 7.97 -0.09 -7.58
N ALA A 59 7.93 0.01 -8.91
CA ALA A 59 8.83 -0.74 -9.77
C ALA A 59 10.30 -0.37 -9.51
N GLN A 60 10.59 0.92 -9.31
CA GLN A 60 11.93 1.40 -8.92
C GLN A 60 12.36 0.85 -7.56
N ARG A 61 11.45 0.82 -6.57
CA ARG A 61 11.70 0.25 -5.25
C ARG A 61 12.01 -1.25 -5.33
N ILE A 62 11.21 -2.01 -6.08
CA ILE A 62 11.43 -3.45 -6.32
C ILE A 62 12.78 -3.68 -7.00
N HIS A 63 13.07 -2.96 -8.09
CA HIS A 63 14.35 -3.09 -8.79
C HIS A 63 15.55 -2.75 -7.91
N HIS A 64 15.45 -1.69 -7.11
CA HIS A 64 16.52 -1.31 -6.19
C HIS A 64 16.70 -2.34 -5.08
N MET A 65 15.60 -2.84 -4.52
CA MET A 65 15.62 -3.88 -3.50
C MET A 65 16.24 -5.17 -4.02
N LEU A 66 15.91 -5.59 -5.24
CA LEU A 66 16.53 -6.75 -5.89
C LEU A 66 18.03 -6.56 -6.16
N LYS A 67 18.47 -5.34 -6.49
CA LYS A 67 19.88 -5.04 -6.80
C LYS A 67 20.76 -4.83 -5.57
N THR A 68 20.23 -4.19 -4.54
CA THR A 68 21.03 -3.67 -3.40
C THR A 68 20.67 -4.31 -2.07
N ALA A 69 19.61 -5.13 -2.03
CA ALA A 69 18.99 -5.68 -0.83
C ALA A 69 18.53 -4.61 0.19
N LYS A 70 18.51 -3.32 -0.20
CA LYS A 70 18.09 -2.20 0.64
C LYS A 70 16.81 -1.56 0.10
N PRO A 71 15.92 -1.07 0.97
CA PRO A 71 14.72 -0.37 0.54
C PRO A 71 15.10 1.00 -0.07
N LEU A 72 14.60 1.27 -1.27
CA LEU A 72 14.74 2.59 -1.88
C LEU A 72 13.73 3.54 -1.22
N ARG A 73 14.24 4.66 -0.70
CA ARG A 73 13.43 5.77 -0.19
C ARG A 73 13.56 6.94 -1.15
N ASN A 74 12.63 6.97 -2.09
CA ASN A 74 12.38 8.04 -3.06
C ASN A 74 10.99 8.63 -2.83
#